data_AF-A0AAU1G767-F1
#
_entry.id   AF-A0AAU1G767-F1
#
_cell.length_a   1.000
_cell.length_b   1.000
_cell.length_c   1.000
_cell.angle_alpha   90.00
_cell.angle_beta   90.00
_cell.angle_gamma   90.00
#
_symmetry.space_group_name_H-M   'P 1'
#
loop_
_entity.id
_entity.type
_entity.pdbx_description
1 polymer ?
#
loop_
_entity_poly.entity_id
_entity_poly.type
_entity_poly.pdbx_seq_one_letter_code
_entity_poly.pdbx_strand_id
1 'polypeptide(L)'
;MVQTTAVGAALLAGLAACGGGSGEPSYEEKRDQHVAELKAAGDQGRREGLLVQRRKLADGIPATAASPTRAECEQRWTDADRKERTAGARDAFVGACASFPIPGLPGHAAAVAEAERL
;
A
#
# COMPACT_ATOMS: atom_id res chain seq x y z
N MET A 1 43.49 -12.20 34.12
CA MET A 1 42.80 -12.09 35.42
C MET A 1 41.31 -11.99 35.13
N VAL A 2 40.54 -12.84 35.79
CA VAL A 2 39.12 -13.15 35.53
C VAL A 2 38.24 -12.23 36.37
N GLN A 3 37.14 -11.73 35.81
CA GLN A 3 35.95 -11.38 36.59
C GLN A 3 34.69 -11.82 35.85
N THR A 4 34.30 -13.06 36.13
CA THR A 4 32.93 -13.57 36.06
C THR A 4 32.19 -13.15 37.32
N THR A 5 31.04 -12.49 37.17
CA THR A 5 29.98 -12.56 38.19
C THR A 5 28.66 -12.86 37.47
N ALA A 6 28.18 -14.08 37.66
CA ALA A 6 26.83 -14.50 37.36
C ALA A 6 26.09 -14.58 38.69
N VAL A 7 24.97 -13.87 38.83
CA VAL A 7 23.87 -14.26 39.72
C VAL A 7 22.59 -13.88 39.01
N GLY A 8 21.85 -14.90 38.56
CA GLY A 8 20.48 -14.77 38.11
C GLY A 8 19.50 -14.83 39.27
N ALA A 9 18.31 -14.28 39.05
CA ALA A 9 17.07 -14.70 39.71
C ALA A 9 15.91 -14.40 38.75
N ALA A 10 15.26 -15.47 38.31
CA ALA A 10 14.06 -15.47 37.50
C ALA A 10 12.82 -15.10 38.32
N LEU A 11 11.84 -14.44 37.69
CA LEU A 11 10.41 -14.42 38.02
C LEU A 11 9.69 -13.80 36.81
N LEU A 12 8.55 -14.25 36.30
CA LEU A 12 7.79 -15.50 36.35
C LEU A 12 6.55 -15.21 35.46
N ALA A 13 6.02 -16.24 34.82
CA ALA A 13 4.63 -16.33 34.37
C ALA A 13 4.14 -15.40 33.25
N GLY A 14 4.35 -15.87 32.02
CA GLY A 14 3.50 -15.59 30.86
C GLY A 14 3.28 -16.83 29.99
N LEU A 15 3.36 -18.05 30.56
CA LEU A 15 2.93 -19.29 29.91
C LEU A 15 1.53 -19.62 30.40
N ALA A 16 0.50 -19.20 29.65
CA ALA A 16 -0.81 -19.86 29.63
C ALA A 16 -1.75 -19.24 28.57
N ALA A 17 -1.39 -19.33 27.28
CA ALA A 17 -2.37 -19.39 26.18
C ALA A 17 -1.75 -19.92 24.86
N CYS A 18 -0.80 -20.85 24.88
CA CYS A 18 -0.63 -21.79 23.76
C CYS A 18 -1.62 -22.93 23.98
N GLY A 19 -2.91 -22.61 23.94
CA GLY A 19 -3.99 -23.46 24.43
C GLY A 19 -5.35 -22.97 23.98
N GLY A 20 -5.45 -22.58 22.72
CA GLY A 20 -6.70 -22.39 22.01
C GLY A 20 -6.35 -22.73 20.58
N GLY A 21 -6.93 -23.80 20.04
CA GLY A 21 -6.61 -24.25 18.70
C GLY A 21 -6.62 -23.04 17.77
N SER A 22 -5.50 -22.81 17.09
CA SER A 22 -5.49 -21.99 15.89
C SER A 22 -6.32 -22.78 14.88
N GLY A 23 -7.64 -22.76 15.04
CA GLY A 23 -8.54 -23.16 13.97
C GLY A 23 -8.07 -22.36 12.77
N GLU A 24 -7.89 -23.04 11.63
CA GLU A 24 -7.66 -22.31 10.40
C GLU A 24 -8.69 -21.17 10.31
N PRO A 25 -8.25 -19.96 9.92
CA PRO A 25 -9.17 -18.84 9.84
C PRO A 25 -10.37 -19.27 9.00
N SER A 26 -11.55 -18.92 9.51
CA SER A 26 -12.81 -19.16 8.84
C SER A 26 -12.78 -18.55 7.43
N TYR A 27 -13.69 -19.01 6.57
CA TYR A 27 -13.84 -18.42 5.25
C TYR A 27 -14.08 -16.91 5.32
N GLU A 28 -14.88 -16.46 6.30
CA GLU A 28 -15.20 -15.04 6.50
C GLU A 28 -13.96 -14.23 6.88
N GLU A 29 -13.14 -14.73 7.79
CA GLU A 29 -11.88 -14.09 8.17
C GLU A 29 -10.89 -14.03 7.00
N LYS A 30 -10.76 -15.13 6.22
CA LYS A 30 -9.92 -15.16 5.02
C LYS A 30 -10.41 -14.15 3.96
N ARG A 31 -11.73 -14.03 3.77
CA ARG A 31 -12.35 -13.07 2.85
C ARG A 31 -12.08 -11.64 3.29
N ASP A 32 -12.28 -11.33 4.56
CA ASP A 32 -12.14 -9.97 5.08
C ASP A 32 -10.66 -9.54 5.04
N GLN A 33 -9.74 -10.45 5.34
CA GLN A 33 -8.30 -10.23 5.13
C GLN A 33 -7.99 -9.94 3.66
N HIS A 34 -8.51 -10.75 2.72
CA HIS A 34 -8.30 -10.55 1.30
C HIS A 34 -8.79 -9.17 0.83
N VAL A 35 -10.00 -8.76 1.25
CA VAL A 35 -10.56 -7.44 0.92
C VAL A 35 -9.72 -6.31 1.51
N ALA A 36 -9.22 -6.47 2.75
CA ALA A 36 -8.35 -5.49 3.39
C ALA A 36 -7.02 -5.34 2.63
N GLU A 37 -6.43 -6.44 2.17
CA GLU A 37 -5.20 -6.43 1.37
C GLU A 37 -5.41 -5.77 0.00
N LEU A 38 -6.52 -6.05 -0.68
CA LEU A 38 -6.88 -5.36 -1.93
C LEU A 38 -7.08 -3.86 -1.72
N LYS A 39 -7.77 -3.47 -0.64
CA LYS A 39 -7.95 -2.06 -0.27
C LYS A 39 -6.61 -1.38 -0.01
N ALA A 40 -5.71 -2.03 0.74
CA ALA A 40 -4.38 -1.48 1.02
C ALA A 40 -3.57 -1.28 -0.27
N ALA A 41 -3.66 -2.23 -1.21
CA ALA A 41 -3.02 -2.11 -2.52
C ALA A 41 -3.60 -0.95 -3.34
N GLY A 42 -4.93 -0.80 -3.37
CA GLY A 42 -5.60 0.32 -4.04
C GLY A 42 -5.27 1.69 -3.42
N ASP A 43 -5.28 1.80 -2.08
CA ASP A 43 -4.91 3.04 -1.37
C ASP A 43 -3.49 3.48 -1.69
N GLN A 44 -2.59 2.51 -1.84
CA GLN A 44 -1.22 2.77 -2.25
C GLN A 44 -1.11 3.12 -3.73
N GLY A 45 -1.89 2.48 -4.61
CA GLY A 45 -1.99 2.85 -6.02
C GLY A 45 -2.38 4.30 -6.19
N ARG A 46 -3.40 4.76 -5.47
CA ARG A 46 -3.83 6.16 -5.45
C ARG A 46 -2.70 7.12 -5.05
N ARG A 47 -1.94 6.80 -4.00
CA ARG A 47 -0.79 7.61 -3.56
C ARG A 47 0.29 7.69 -4.63
N GLU A 48 0.62 6.58 -5.27
CA GLU A 48 1.61 6.55 -6.35
C GLU A 48 1.14 7.36 -7.57
N GLY A 49 -0.14 7.29 -7.91
CA GLY A 49 -0.71 8.11 -8.98
C GLY A 49 -0.59 9.61 -8.68
N LEU A 50 -0.88 10.05 -7.45
CA LEU A 50 -0.69 11.45 -7.05
C LEU A 50 0.80 11.87 -7.15
N LEU A 51 1.74 11.01 -6.76
CA LEU A 51 3.17 11.28 -6.86
C LEU A 51 3.63 11.40 -8.32
N VAL A 52 3.12 10.55 -9.21
CA VAL A 52 3.38 10.64 -10.66
C VAL A 52 2.83 11.95 -11.20
N GLN A 53 1.59 12.32 -10.87
CA GLN A 53 1.01 13.58 -11.30
C GLN A 53 1.81 14.78 -10.79
N ARG A 54 2.18 14.81 -9.51
CA ARG A 54 2.99 15.88 -8.93
C ARG A 54 4.31 16.05 -9.67
N ARG A 55 4.99 14.94 -9.99
CA ARG A 55 6.24 14.98 -10.75
C ARG A 55 6.03 15.56 -12.14
N LYS A 56 5.02 15.12 -12.88
CA LYS A 56 4.70 15.66 -14.21
C LYS A 56 4.41 17.16 -14.16
N LEU A 57 3.64 17.62 -13.18
CA LEU A 57 3.37 19.05 -12.96
C LEU A 57 4.66 19.82 -12.68
N ALA A 58 5.56 19.28 -11.85
CA ALA A 58 6.86 19.88 -11.56
C ALA A 58 7.79 19.91 -12.79
N ASP A 59 7.66 18.95 -13.70
CA ASP A 59 8.37 18.90 -14.99
C ASP A 59 7.75 19.87 -16.04
N GLY A 60 6.74 20.66 -15.66
CA GLY A 60 6.09 21.64 -16.52
C GLY A 60 5.03 21.04 -17.45
N ILE A 61 4.66 19.77 -17.27
CA ILE A 61 3.57 19.15 -18.03
C ILE A 61 2.25 19.76 -17.53
N PRO A 62 1.39 20.27 -18.43
CA PRO A 62 0.12 20.86 -18.03
C PRO A 62 -0.77 19.82 -17.33
N ALA A 63 -1.61 20.27 -16.39
CA ALA A 63 -2.52 19.39 -15.64
C ALA A 63 -3.38 18.50 -16.54
N THR A 64 -3.75 18.99 -17.73
CA THR A 64 -4.49 18.25 -18.75
C THR A 64 -3.75 17.04 -19.33
N ALA A 65 -2.43 16.97 -19.18
CA ALA A 65 -1.58 15.85 -19.63
C ALA A 65 -0.82 15.19 -18.46
N ALA A 66 -0.96 15.68 -17.23
CA ALA A 66 -0.24 15.20 -16.06
C ALA A 66 -0.87 13.97 -15.38
N SER A 67 -1.97 13.43 -15.92
CA SER A 67 -2.59 12.21 -15.36
C SER A 67 -1.66 11.00 -15.54
N PRO A 68 -1.55 10.09 -14.55
CA PRO A 68 -0.82 8.84 -14.71
C PRO A 68 -1.48 7.94 -15.74
N THR A 69 -0.66 7.31 -16.58
CA THR A 69 -1.09 6.26 -17.49
C THR A 69 -1.01 4.90 -16.83
N ARG A 70 -1.74 3.91 -17.36
CA ARG A 70 -1.65 2.54 -16.89
C ARG A 70 -0.22 1.99 -16.95
N ALA A 71 0.50 2.25 -18.04
CA ALA A 71 1.88 1.78 -18.21
C ALA A 71 2.83 2.36 -17.15
N GLU A 72 2.71 3.65 -16.83
CA GLU A 72 3.49 4.26 -15.75
C GLU A 72 3.17 3.59 -14.40
N CYS A 73 1.89 3.32 -14.12
CA CYS A 73 1.49 2.64 -12.89
C CYS A 73 1.97 1.18 -12.82
N GLU A 74 1.98 0.45 -13.93
CA GLU A 74 2.55 -0.89 -14.02
C GLU A 74 4.06 -0.88 -13.77
N GLN A 75 4.76 0.14 -14.28
CA GLN A 75 6.18 0.33 -13.99
C GLN A 75 6.41 0.61 -12.50
N ARG A 76 5.60 1.48 -11.87
CA ARG A 76 5.71 1.78 -10.44
C ARG A 76 5.48 0.56 -9.54
N TRP A 77 4.55 -0.32 -9.92
CA TRP A 77 4.38 -1.60 -9.24
C TRP A 77 5.65 -2.45 -9.31
N THR A 78 6.26 -2.52 -10.50
CA THR A 78 7.46 -3.30 -10.78
C THR A 78 8.69 -2.75 -10.04
N ASP A 79 8.91 -1.43 -10.09
CA ASP A 79 10.04 -0.74 -9.45
C ASP A 79 10.07 -0.91 -7.93
N ALA A 80 8.89 -1.06 -7.33
CA ALA A 80 8.76 -1.28 -5.90
C ALA A 80 9.07 -2.73 -5.46
N ASP A 81 9.54 -3.60 -6.38
CA ASP A 81 9.79 -5.03 -6.18
C ASP A 81 8.63 -5.74 -5.46
N ARG A 82 7.40 -5.34 -5.82
CA ARG A 82 6.20 -5.84 -5.15
C ARG A 82 5.86 -7.21 -5.71
N LYS A 83 6.32 -8.24 -5.01
CA LYS A 83 5.75 -9.58 -5.15
C LYS A 83 4.26 -9.49 -4.83
N GLU A 84 3.43 -10.01 -5.72
CA GLU A 84 1.98 -10.05 -5.53
C GLU A 84 1.67 -10.99 -4.36
N ARG A 85 1.44 -10.41 -3.18
CA ARG A 85 1.18 -11.15 -1.93
C ARG A 85 -0.21 -11.77 -1.92
N THR A 86 -1.13 -11.15 -2.66
CA THR A 86 -2.55 -11.47 -2.68
C THR A 86 -3.04 -11.32 -4.11
N ALA A 87 -3.80 -12.30 -4.60
CA ALA A 87 -4.33 -12.27 -5.96
C ALA A 87 -5.13 -10.98 -6.21
N GLY A 88 -4.84 -10.28 -7.30
CA GLY A 88 -5.54 -9.05 -7.67
C GLY A 88 -5.00 -7.79 -6.98
N ALA A 89 -4.03 -7.90 -6.07
CA ALA A 89 -3.41 -6.73 -5.45
C ALA A 89 -2.71 -5.83 -6.48
N ARG A 90 -2.09 -6.45 -7.50
CA ARG A 90 -1.49 -5.68 -8.60
C ARG A 90 -2.54 -4.90 -9.37
N ASP A 91 -3.65 -5.52 -9.73
CA ASP A 91 -4.73 -4.85 -10.48
C ASP A 91 -5.42 -3.77 -9.65
N ALA A 92 -5.64 -4.00 -8.35
CA ALA A 92 -6.15 -2.98 -7.43
C ALA A 92 -5.22 -1.77 -7.36
N PHE A 93 -3.90 -1.99 -7.28
CA PHE A 93 -2.91 -0.92 -7.29
C PHE A 93 -2.88 -0.17 -8.63
N VAL A 94 -2.73 -0.88 -9.75
CA VAL A 94 -2.61 -0.28 -11.09
C VAL A 94 -3.88 0.46 -11.45
N GLY A 95 -5.05 -0.14 -11.17
CA GLY A 95 -6.35 0.47 -11.38
C GLY A 95 -6.50 1.78 -10.60
N ALA A 96 -6.21 1.79 -9.30
CA ALA A 96 -6.30 2.99 -8.47
C ALA A 96 -5.26 4.07 -8.83
N CYS A 97 -4.07 3.66 -9.29
CA CYS A 97 -3.04 4.59 -9.74
C CYS A 97 -3.44 5.29 -11.07
N ALA A 98 -4.02 4.54 -12.01
CA ALA A 98 -4.40 5.04 -13.32
C ALA A 98 -5.83 5.63 -13.37
N SER A 99 -6.59 5.60 -12.27
CA SER A 99 -7.96 6.09 -12.21
C SER A 99 -8.08 7.60 -11.99
N PHE A 100 -7.05 8.38 -12.33
CA PHE A 100 -7.13 9.84 -12.21
C PHE A 100 -8.24 10.41 -13.10
N PRO A 101 -9.07 11.34 -12.59
CA PRO A 101 -10.15 11.89 -13.39
C PRO A 101 -9.62 12.57 -14.65
N ILE A 102 -10.30 12.32 -15.77
CA ILE A 102 -9.95 12.89 -17.07
C ILE A 102 -10.08 14.42 -16.99
N PRO A 103 -9.18 15.18 -17.63
CA PRO A 103 -9.29 16.64 -17.73
C PRO A 103 -10.68 17.08 -18.22
N GLY A 104 -11.26 18.06 -17.53
CA GLY A 104 -12.60 18.57 -17.83
C GLY A 104 -13.76 17.78 -17.22
N LEU A 105 -13.50 16.61 -16.60
CA LEU A 105 -14.50 15.90 -15.81
C LEU A 105 -14.51 16.35 -14.34
N PRO A 106 -15.65 16.18 -13.64
CA PRO A 106 -15.72 16.41 -12.21
C PRO A 106 -14.62 15.65 -11.46
N GLY A 107 -14.00 16.31 -10.48
CA GLY A 107 -12.94 15.73 -9.66
C GLY A 107 -11.52 15.94 -10.20
N HIS A 108 -11.32 16.29 -11.48
CA HIS A 108 -9.97 16.51 -12.02
C HIS A 108 -9.23 17.65 -11.30
N ALA A 109 -9.86 18.81 -11.16
CA ALA A 109 -9.25 19.96 -10.48
C ALA A 109 -8.91 19.66 -9.01
N ALA A 110 -9.76 18.86 -8.33
CA ALA A 110 -9.50 18.44 -6.95
C ALA A 110 -8.30 17.48 -6.88
N ALA A 111 -8.18 16.55 -7.83
CA ALA A 111 -7.06 15.61 -7.91
C ALA A 111 -5.74 16.32 -8.21
N VAL A 112 -5.74 17.31 -9.12
CA VAL A 112 -4.59 18.18 -9.38
C VAL A 112 -4.18 18.94 -8.12
N ALA A 113 -5.14 19.57 -7.44
CA ALA A 113 -4.86 20.30 -6.20
C ALA A 113 -4.40 19.39 -5.04
N GLU A 114 -4.83 18.13 -5.00
CA GLU A 114 -4.32 17.13 -4.06
C GLU A 114 -2.86 16.78 -4.38
N ALA A 115 -2.52 16.56 -5.66
CA ALA A 115 -1.15 16.27 -6.09
C ALA A 115 -0.18 17.42 -5.79
N GLU A 116 -0.61 18.68 -5.95
CA GLU A 116 0.20 19.87 -5.64
C GLU A 116 0.46 20.06 -4.13
N ARG A 117 -0.29 19.40 -3.25
CA ARG A 117 -0.18 19.52 -1.79
C ARG A 117 0.60 18.39 -1.12
N LEU A 118 0.95 17.34 -1.86
CA LEU A 118 1.82 16.26 -1.39
C LEU A 118 3.25 16.75 -1.16
#